data_AF-A0A7V8VV48-F1
#
_entry.id   AF-A0A7V8VV48-F1
#
_cell.length_a   1.000
_cell.length_b   1.000
_cell.length_c   1.000
_cell.angle_alpha   90.00
_cell.angle_beta   90.00
_cell.angle_gamma   90.00
#
_symmetry.space_group_name_H-M   'P 1'
#
loop_
_entity.id
_entity.type
_entity.pdbx_description
1 polymer ?
#
loop_
_entity_poly.entity_id
_entity_poly.type
_entity_poly.pdbx_seq_one_letter_code
_entity_poly.pdbx_strand_id
1 'polypeptide(L)'
;MRGLAEFDADLELAVAAARAAGEAVLRFFRQPHPVHYKAPDQPVTEADLLADSILKDALLRERPGYGWLSEETADSPARLQAQRVWIVDPIDGTRSFVDGYPEFGISVALAEEGLPRLGVVFNPASHELYHATAGGGAFRNGGPIRVSPREAAGGGLILASRSEIRRGEFAPFAGDWRIQPLGSTAYKMVKVADGSGDLYLARGFKSEWDVCAAALIVAEAGGRVTDLGGRELRFNQQDPTFRGILAGNAELHQRMSRQIAALPTGARLPVKEDE
;
A
#
# COMPACT_ATOMS: atom_id res chain seq x y z
N MET A 1 15.59 -22.27 -15.13
CA MET A 1 15.41 -20.93 -15.74
C MET A 1 13.96 -20.65 -16.17
N ARG A 2 12.93 -21.36 -15.66
CA ARG A 2 11.53 -20.89 -15.69
C ARG A 2 11.34 -20.08 -14.41
N GLY A 3 11.04 -18.80 -14.45
CA GLY A 3 10.76 -18.05 -13.22
C GLY A 3 10.75 -16.53 -13.34
N LEU A 4 11.51 -15.95 -14.28
CA LEU A 4 11.56 -14.49 -14.43
C LEU A 4 10.50 -13.92 -15.38
N ALA A 5 9.85 -14.75 -16.22
CA ALA A 5 9.00 -14.29 -17.33
C ALA A 5 7.50 -14.59 -17.17
N GLU A 6 7.06 -15.17 -16.05
CA GLU A 6 5.67 -15.63 -15.93
C GLU A 6 4.66 -14.48 -15.80
N PHE A 7 5.05 -13.39 -15.13
CA PHE A 7 4.17 -12.27 -14.82
C PHE A 7 4.46 -11.00 -15.61
N ASP A 8 5.37 -11.04 -16.60
CA ASP A 8 5.77 -9.84 -17.36
C ASP A 8 4.58 -9.21 -18.10
N ALA A 9 3.79 -10.02 -18.81
CA ALA A 9 2.61 -9.54 -19.51
C ALA A 9 1.53 -9.00 -18.55
N ASP A 10 1.41 -9.59 -17.36
CA ASP A 10 0.47 -9.11 -16.33
C ASP A 10 0.98 -7.81 -15.69
N LEU A 11 2.29 -7.66 -15.51
CA LEU A 11 2.91 -6.44 -15.01
C LEU A 11 2.76 -5.30 -16.03
N GLU A 12 3.03 -5.54 -17.31
CA GLU A 12 2.83 -4.56 -18.38
C GLU A 12 1.38 -4.08 -18.41
N LEU A 13 0.43 -5.01 -18.31
CA LEU A 13 -0.99 -4.71 -18.23
C LEU A 13 -1.32 -3.86 -16.99
N ALA A 14 -0.83 -4.24 -15.80
CA ALA A 14 -1.05 -3.50 -14.55
C ALA A 14 -0.46 -2.09 -14.60
N VAL A 15 0.74 -1.92 -15.17
CA VAL A 15 1.38 -0.61 -15.36
C VAL A 15 0.56 0.25 -16.31
N ALA A 16 0.10 -0.30 -17.44
CA ALA A 16 -0.73 0.43 -18.39
C ALA A 16 -2.06 0.86 -17.77
N ALA A 17 -2.73 -0.04 -17.04
CA ALA A 17 -3.99 0.24 -16.36
C ALA A 17 -3.82 1.31 -15.27
N ALA A 18 -2.78 1.20 -14.43
CA ALA A 18 -2.49 2.18 -13.38
C ALA A 18 -2.19 3.57 -13.96
N ARG A 19 -1.45 3.66 -15.06
CA ARG A 19 -1.20 4.93 -15.77
C ARG A 19 -2.49 5.54 -16.31
N ALA A 20 -3.32 4.75 -16.98
CA ALA A 20 -4.59 5.21 -17.53
C ALA A 20 -5.53 5.74 -16.44
N ALA A 21 -5.66 5.01 -15.32
CA ALA A 21 -6.44 5.46 -14.17
C ALA A 21 -5.83 6.74 -13.55
N GLY A 22 -4.52 6.77 -13.34
CA GLY A 22 -3.79 7.92 -12.81
C GLY A 22 -3.99 9.20 -13.64
N GLU A 23 -3.93 9.11 -14.96
CA GLU A 23 -4.18 10.24 -15.87
C GLU A 23 -5.64 10.70 -15.83
N ALA A 24 -6.59 9.78 -15.64
CA ALA A 24 -7.99 10.13 -15.51
C ALA A 24 -8.27 10.87 -14.19
N VAL A 25 -7.76 10.39 -13.06
CA VAL A 25 -8.01 11.02 -11.75
C VAL A 25 -7.32 12.37 -11.59
N LEU A 26 -6.19 12.61 -12.27
CA LEU A 26 -5.51 13.92 -12.24
C LEU A 26 -6.40 15.07 -12.71
N ARG A 27 -7.41 14.81 -13.53
CA ARG A 27 -8.37 15.82 -14.01
C ARG A 27 -9.25 16.36 -12.89
N PHE A 28 -9.40 15.60 -11.80
CA PHE A 28 -10.17 15.97 -10.62
C PHE A 28 -9.27 16.57 -9.52
N PHE A 29 -7.97 16.26 -9.52
CA PHE A 29 -7.04 16.73 -8.50
C PHE A 29 -6.94 18.26 -8.50
N ARG A 30 -7.21 18.87 -7.32
CA ARG A 30 -7.27 20.34 -7.12
C ARG A 30 -8.32 21.05 -7.97
N GLN A 31 -9.28 20.31 -8.51
CA GLN A 31 -10.46 20.88 -9.15
C GLN A 31 -11.66 20.80 -8.19
N PRO A 32 -12.63 21.72 -8.28
CA PRO A 32 -13.87 21.60 -7.53
C PRO A 32 -14.68 20.40 -8.04
N HIS A 33 -15.00 19.45 -7.16
CA HIS A 33 -15.90 18.34 -7.45
C HIS A 33 -16.68 17.94 -6.19
N PRO A 34 -17.85 17.28 -6.33
CA PRO A 34 -18.54 16.69 -5.20
C PRO A 34 -17.64 15.71 -4.44
N VAL A 35 -17.74 15.74 -3.11
CA VAL A 35 -17.09 14.76 -2.23
C VAL A 35 -18.18 14.10 -1.41
N HIS A 36 -18.26 12.78 -1.52
CA HIS A 36 -19.14 11.94 -0.71
C HIS A 36 -18.31 11.30 0.41
N TYR A 37 -18.99 10.73 1.41
CA TYR A 37 -18.33 10.10 2.55
C TYR A 37 -18.98 8.74 2.81
N LYS A 38 -18.18 7.66 2.81
CA LYS A 38 -18.62 6.31 3.23
C LYS A 38 -18.79 6.24 4.75
N ALA A 39 -17.93 6.96 5.46
CA ALA A 39 -17.93 7.17 6.90
C ALA A 39 -17.32 8.55 7.22
N PRO A 40 -17.42 9.09 8.46
CA PRO A 40 -16.95 10.45 8.78
C PRO A 40 -15.52 10.79 8.33
N ASP A 41 -14.62 9.80 8.32
CA ASP A 41 -13.21 9.94 7.93
C ASP A 41 -12.83 9.20 6.63
N GLN A 42 -13.82 8.74 5.85
CA GLN A 42 -13.63 8.00 4.60
C GLN A 42 -14.30 8.72 3.43
N PRO A 43 -13.66 9.75 2.86
CA PRO A 43 -14.17 10.40 1.66
C PRO A 43 -14.10 9.46 0.46
N VAL A 44 -15.04 9.59 -0.45
CA VAL A 44 -15.06 8.94 -1.76
C VAL A 44 -15.53 9.96 -2.80
N THR A 45 -14.93 9.94 -3.98
CA THR A 45 -15.19 10.91 -5.04
C THR A 45 -15.55 10.18 -6.34
N GLU A 46 -16.05 10.94 -7.32
CA GLU A 46 -16.23 10.42 -8.68
C GLU A 46 -14.92 9.93 -9.31
N ALA A 47 -13.77 10.45 -8.85
CA ALA A 47 -12.45 10.02 -9.31
C ALA A 47 -12.13 8.59 -8.86
N ASP A 48 -12.48 8.21 -7.63
CA ASP A 48 -12.26 6.84 -7.10
C ASP A 48 -13.07 5.82 -7.93
N LEU A 49 -14.35 6.11 -8.19
CA LEU A 49 -15.23 5.26 -9.00
C LEU A 49 -14.77 5.15 -10.46
N LEU A 50 -14.32 6.27 -11.04
CA LEU A 50 -13.78 6.29 -12.41
C LEU A 50 -12.51 5.44 -12.52
N ALA A 51 -11.59 5.59 -11.56
CA ALA A 51 -10.37 4.80 -11.52
C ALA A 51 -10.67 3.31 -11.35
N ASP A 52 -11.60 2.93 -10.46
CA ASP A 52 -12.02 1.54 -10.26
C ASP A 52 -12.51 0.92 -11.57
N SER A 53 -13.41 1.63 -12.27
CA SER A 53 -13.96 1.18 -13.55
C SER A 53 -12.85 0.98 -14.60
N ILE A 54 -11.94 1.95 -14.75
CA ILE A 54 -10.83 1.86 -15.73
C ILE A 54 -9.95 0.65 -15.43
N LEU A 55 -9.57 0.48 -14.15
CA LEU A 55 -8.71 -0.61 -13.72
C LEU A 55 -9.38 -1.96 -13.94
N LYS A 56 -10.63 -2.10 -13.49
CA LYS A 56 -11.41 -3.33 -13.62
C LYS A 56 -11.63 -3.72 -15.06
N ASP A 57 -12.03 -2.77 -15.90
CA ASP A 57 -12.27 -2.99 -17.32
C ASP A 57 -10.99 -3.38 -18.06
N ALA A 58 -9.87 -2.72 -17.76
CA ALA A 58 -8.59 -3.06 -18.39
C ALA A 58 -8.10 -4.45 -17.96
N LEU A 59 -8.12 -4.73 -16.66
CA LEU A 59 -7.52 -5.93 -16.08
C LEU A 59 -8.37 -7.19 -16.33
N LEU A 60 -9.69 -7.13 -16.13
CA LEU A 60 -10.56 -8.30 -16.27
C LEU A 60 -10.95 -8.59 -17.72
N ARG A 61 -10.87 -7.60 -18.64
CA ARG A 61 -11.04 -7.87 -20.07
C ARG A 61 -9.95 -8.79 -20.60
N GLU A 62 -8.70 -8.53 -20.21
CA GLU A 62 -7.54 -9.31 -20.64
C GLU A 62 -7.33 -10.58 -19.79
N ARG A 63 -7.83 -10.59 -18.55
CA ARG A 63 -7.75 -11.73 -17.61
C ARG A 63 -9.13 -12.09 -17.02
N PRO A 64 -10.09 -12.57 -17.84
CA PRO A 64 -11.46 -12.82 -17.40
C PRO A 64 -11.59 -13.95 -16.36
N GLY A 65 -10.57 -14.79 -16.21
CA GLY A 65 -10.54 -15.86 -15.21
C GLY A 65 -9.97 -15.44 -13.84
N TYR A 66 -9.51 -14.20 -13.68
CA TYR A 66 -8.93 -13.73 -12.41
C TYR A 66 -10.02 -13.15 -11.51
N GLY A 67 -9.83 -13.28 -10.19
CA GLY A 67 -10.68 -12.61 -9.21
C GLY A 67 -10.39 -11.12 -9.13
N TRP A 68 -11.27 -10.41 -8.42
CA TRP A 68 -11.20 -8.96 -8.22
C TRP A 68 -11.50 -8.63 -6.76
N LEU A 69 -10.63 -7.85 -6.14
CA LEU A 69 -10.81 -7.22 -4.83
C LEU A 69 -10.42 -5.76 -4.95
N SER A 70 -11.35 -4.85 -4.63
CA SER A 70 -11.10 -3.40 -4.69
C SER A 70 -11.81 -2.68 -3.55
N GLU A 71 -11.28 -1.53 -3.15
CA GLU A 71 -11.93 -0.63 -2.19
C GLU A 71 -13.32 -0.15 -2.66
N GLU A 72 -13.49 0.07 -3.96
CA GLU A 72 -14.68 0.69 -4.55
C GLU A 72 -15.67 -0.32 -5.14
N THR A 73 -15.28 -1.58 -5.27
CA THR A 73 -16.18 -2.66 -5.68
C THR A 73 -16.61 -3.46 -4.45
N ALA A 74 -17.91 -3.67 -4.27
CA ALA A 74 -18.42 -4.57 -3.23
C ALA A 74 -17.79 -5.96 -3.35
N ASP A 75 -17.21 -6.45 -2.25
CA ASP A 75 -16.52 -7.74 -2.22
C ASP A 75 -17.49 -8.91 -2.45
N SER A 76 -16.98 -9.98 -3.04
CA SER A 76 -17.70 -11.21 -3.32
C SER A 76 -16.86 -12.43 -2.96
N PRO A 77 -17.42 -13.43 -2.25
CA PRO A 77 -16.72 -14.69 -1.98
C PRO A 77 -16.22 -15.42 -3.23
N ALA A 78 -16.71 -15.07 -4.43
CA ALA A 78 -16.24 -15.63 -5.70
C ALA A 78 -14.73 -15.47 -5.90
N ARG A 79 -14.11 -14.37 -5.45
CA ARG A 79 -12.66 -14.18 -5.58
C ARG A 79 -11.84 -15.22 -4.82
N LEU A 80 -12.40 -15.78 -3.74
CA LEU A 80 -11.72 -16.79 -2.91
C LEU A 80 -11.59 -18.13 -3.64
N GLN A 81 -12.35 -18.33 -4.72
CA GLN A 81 -12.27 -19.51 -5.57
C GLN A 81 -11.31 -19.33 -6.75
N ALA A 82 -10.86 -18.10 -7.02
CA ALA A 82 -9.94 -17.80 -8.10
C ALA A 82 -8.49 -18.11 -7.68
N GLN A 83 -7.72 -18.71 -8.58
CA GLN A 83 -6.29 -18.97 -8.34
C GLN A 83 -5.49 -17.67 -8.22
N ARG A 84 -5.85 -16.67 -9.04
CA ARG A 84 -5.21 -15.37 -9.14
C ARG A 84 -6.25 -14.28 -8.93
N VAL A 85 -5.89 -13.24 -8.17
CA VAL A 85 -6.79 -12.13 -7.83
C VAL A 85 -6.07 -10.81 -8.00
N TRP A 86 -6.67 -9.90 -8.76
CA TRP A 86 -6.30 -8.49 -8.76
C TRP A 86 -6.79 -7.85 -7.47
N ILE A 87 -5.87 -7.23 -6.73
CA ILE A 87 -6.14 -6.51 -5.49
C ILE A 87 -5.78 -5.04 -5.75
N VAL A 88 -6.77 -4.15 -5.67
CA VAL A 88 -6.68 -2.79 -6.23
C VAL A 88 -7.17 -1.75 -5.25
N ASP A 89 -6.40 -0.68 -5.10
CA ASP A 89 -6.87 0.58 -4.52
C ASP A 89 -6.88 1.64 -5.63
N PRO A 90 -8.06 2.07 -6.09
CA PRO A 90 -8.18 3.06 -7.16
C PRO A 90 -7.56 4.41 -6.81
N ILE A 91 -7.61 4.85 -5.54
CA ILE A 91 -6.94 6.06 -5.04
C ILE A 91 -6.59 5.85 -3.57
N ASP A 92 -5.44 5.24 -3.29
CA ASP A 92 -4.95 5.17 -1.92
C ASP A 92 -4.57 6.57 -1.47
N GLY A 93 -5.19 7.01 -0.38
CA GLY A 93 -5.04 8.37 0.14
C GLY A 93 -6.06 9.37 -0.40
N THR A 94 -7.32 8.96 -0.66
CA THR A 94 -8.43 9.85 -1.07
C THR A 94 -8.55 11.12 -0.23
N ARG A 95 -8.27 11.08 1.07
CA ARG A 95 -8.22 12.30 1.91
C ARG A 95 -7.15 13.29 1.45
N SER A 96 -5.95 12.81 1.13
CA SER A 96 -4.85 13.66 0.62
C SER A 96 -5.18 14.20 -0.76
N PHE A 97 -5.83 13.38 -1.60
CA PHE A 97 -6.35 13.79 -2.90
C PHE A 97 -7.34 14.96 -2.78
N VAL A 98 -8.37 14.81 -1.94
CA VAL A 98 -9.40 15.84 -1.67
C VAL A 98 -8.79 17.11 -1.06
N ASP A 99 -7.86 16.96 -0.12
CA ASP A 99 -7.18 18.10 0.51
C ASP A 99 -6.11 18.76 -0.40
N GLY A 100 -5.89 18.25 -1.62
CA GLY A 100 -4.96 18.83 -2.60
C GLY A 100 -3.48 18.54 -2.35
N TYR A 101 -3.17 17.60 -1.44
CA TYR A 101 -1.80 17.11 -1.18
C TYR A 101 -1.41 16.07 -2.24
N PRO A 102 -0.22 16.17 -2.86
CA PRO A 102 0.25 15.23 -3.89
C PRO A 102 0.75 13.90 -3.29
N GLU A 103 0.01 13.35 -2.33
CA GLU A 103 0.39 12.22 -1.47
C GLU A 103 -0.67 11.12 -1.53
N PHE A 104 -0.94 10.67 -2.76
CA PHE A 104 -1.90 9.61 -3.09
C PHE A 104 -1.35 8.76 -4.24
N GLY A 105 -1.95 7.60 -4.50
CA GLY A 105 -1.54 6.78 -5.64
C GLY A 105 -2.55 5.71 -6.02
N ILE A 106 -2.39 5.18 -7.24
CA ILE A 106 -3.10 4.00 -7.73
C ILE A 106 -2.31 2.78 -7.30
N SER A 107 -2.93 1.83 -6.59
CA SER A 107 -2.30 0.58 -6.13
C SER A 107 -2.90 -0.59 -6.89
N VAL A 108 -2.06 -1.40 -7.55
CA VAL A 108 -2.50 -2.59 -8.28
C VAL A 108 -1.56 -3.75 -7.97
N ALA A 109 -2.10 -4.85 -7.47
CA ALA A 109 -1.34 -6.07 -7.21
C ALA A 109 -2.03 -7.29 -7.83
N LEU A 110 -1.22 -8.28 -8.21
CA LEU A 110 -1.70 -9.62 -8.49
C LEU A 110 -1.28 -10.55 -7.35
N ALA A 111 -2.24 -11.17 -6.69
CA ALA A 111 -1.99 -12.20 -5.69
C ALA A 111 -2.32 -13.59 -6.24
N GLU A 112 -1.49 -14.58 -5.90
CA GLU A 112 -1.69 -15.99 -6.20
C GLU A 112 -1.35 -16.82 -4.95
N GLU A 113 -2.24 -17.74 -4.56
CA GLU A 113 -2.08 -18.56 -3.33
C GLU A 113 -1.85 -17.74 -2.04
N GLY A 114 -2.36 -16.51 -2.06
CA GLY A 114 -2.22 -15.53 -0.99
C GLY A 114 -0.85 -14.87 -0.87
N LEU A 115 -0.01 -14.97 -1.90
CA LEU A 115 1.26 -14.27 -2.03
C LEU A 115 1.20 -13.25 -3.18
N PRO A 116 1.77 -12.04 -3.02
CA PRO A 116 1.83 -11.10 -4.12
C PRO A 116 2.87 -11.56 -5.15
N ARG A 117 2.48 -11.58 -6.43
CA ARG A 117 3.32 -11.99 -7.57
C ARG A 117 3.87 -10.80 -8.35
N LEU A 118 3.08 -9.74 -8.43
CA LEU A 118 3.50 -8.43 -8.94
C LEU A 118 2.77 -7.32 -8.19
N GLY A 119 3.36 -6.13 -8.18
CA GLY A 119 2.79 -4.94 -7.57
C GLY A 119 3.18 -3.68 -8.33
N VAL A 120 2.24 -2.75 -8.47
CA VAL A 120 2.40 -1.44 -9.08
C VAL A 120 1.80 -0.40 -8.13
N VAL A 121 2.56 0.66 -7.84
CA VAL A 121 2.06 1.85 -7.15
C VAL A 121 2.42 3.06 -7.98
N PHE A 122 1.41 3.81 -8.45
CA PHE A 122 1.61 4.98 -9.28
C PHE A 122 1.05 6.23 -8.61
N ASN A 123 1.92 7.18 -8.26
CA ASN A 123 1.49 8.52 -7.89
C ASN A 123 1.51 9.41 -9.13
N PRO A 124 0.34 9.78 -9.68
CA PRO A 124 0.28 10.55 -10.91
C PRO A 124 0.64 12.03 -10.69
N ALA A 125 0.47 12.57 -9.48
CA ALA A 125 0.81 13.97 -9.17
C ALA A 125 2.32 14.21 -9.11
N SER A 126 3.11 13.20 -8.71
CA SER A 126 4.58 13.26 -8.69
C SER A 126 5.24 12.55 -9.88
N HIS A 127 4.46 11.91 -10.76
CA HIS A 127 4.94 11.04 -11.83
C HIS A 127 5.92 9.95 -11.34
N GLU A 128 5.64 9.38 -10.16
CA GLU A 128 6.42 8.27 -9.60
C GLU A 128 5.67 6.95 -9.80
N LEU A 129 6.19 6.09 -10.68
CA LEU A 129 5.69 4.75 -10.90
C LEU A 129 6.66 3.74 -10.28
N TYR A 130 6.20 3.06 -9.23
CA TYR A 130 6.91 1.96 -8.59
C TYR A 130 6.35 0.63 -9.06
N HIS A 131 7.22 -0.34 -9.31
CA HIS A 131 6.77 -1.69 -9.64
C HIS A 131 7.77 -2.77 -9.22
N ALA A 132 7.27 -3.99 -9.08
CA ALA A 132 8.06 -5.17 -8.83
C ALA A 132 7.33 -6.44 -9.31
N THR A 133 8.10 -7.46 -9.67
CA THR A 133 7.64 -8.86 -9.75
C THR A 133 8.40 -9.69 -8.73
N ALA A 134 7.81 -10.78 -8.24
CA ALA A 134 8.45 -11.67 -7.28
C ALA A 134 9.75 -12.26 -7.85
N GLY A 135 10.87 -12.01 -7.17
CA GLY A 135 12.23 -12.37 -7.59
C GLY A 135 12.81 -11.49 -8.72
N GLY A 136 12.09 -10.46 -9.16
CA GLY A 136 12.49 -9.56 -10.25
C GLY A 136 13.18 -8.27 -9.77
N GLY A 137 13.16 -8.00 -8.47
CA GLY A 137 13.60 -6.72 -7.91
C GLY A 137 12.53 -5.63 -8.02
N ALA A 138 12.81 -4.50 -7.34
CA ALA A 138 11.93 -3.34 -7.31
C ALA A 138 12.49 -2.18 -8.11
N PHE A 139 11.60 -1.42 -8.75
CA PHE A 139 11.96 -0.31 -9.62
C PHE A 139 11.08 0.91 -9.38
N ARG A 140 11.64 2.09 -9.64
CA ARG A 140 10.94 3.37 -9.72
C ARG A 140 11.28 4.02 -11.06
N ASN A 141 10.28 4.30 -11.88
CA ASN A 141 10.44 4.90 -13.21
C ASN A 141 11.52 4.19 -14.07
N GLY A 142 11.59 2.85 -13.97
CA GLY A 142 12.55 2.00 -14.68
C GLY A 142 13.94 1.88 -14.04
N GLY A 143 14.26 2.67 -13.00
CA GLY A 143 15.51 2.55 -12.24
C GLY A 143 15.35 1.61 -11.03
N PRO A 144 16.34 0.75 -10.72
CA PRO A 144 16.26 -0.13 -9.56
C PRO A 144 16.30 0.66 -8.25
N ILE A 145 15.57 0.19 -7.25
CA ILE A 145 15.51 0.81 -5.92
C ILE A 145 15.89 -0.19 -4.82
N ARG A 146 16.31 0.34 -3.67
CA ARG A 146 16.62 -0.43 -2.46
C ARG A 146 16.21 0.36 -1.23
N VAL A 147 15.81 -0.34 -0.19
CA VAL A 147 15.58 0.26 1.13
C VAL A 147 16.86 0.93 1.66
N SER A 148 16.68 1.92 2.53
CA SER A 148 17.77 2.61 3.22
C SER A 148 18.74 1.61 3.90
N PRO A 149 20.07 1.77 3.76
CA PRO A 149 21.04 0.91 4.44
C PRO A 149 21.24 1.27 5.92
N ARG A 150 20.41 2.17 6.47
CA ARG A 150 20.56 2.70 7.83
C ARG A 150 20.53 1.59 8.89
N GLU A 151 21.53 1.63 9.76
CA GLU A 151 21.66 0.72 10.91
C GLU A 151 20.81 1.16 12.10
N ALA A 152 20.50 0.20 12.97
CA ALA A 152 19.63 0.39 14.12
C ALA A 152 20.08 1.49 15.10
N ALA A 153 21.38 1.79 15.22
CA ALA A 153 21.88 2.76 16.20
C ALA A 153 21.67 4.24 15.78
N GLY A 154 21.41 4.53 14.50
CA GLY A 154 21.45 5.88 13.93
C GLY A 154 20.13 6.68 13.98
N GLY A 155 19.18 6.30 14.84
CA GLY A 155 17.79 6.80 14.76
C GLY A 155 17.13 6.41 13.43
N GLY A 156 16.07 7.10 13.01
CA GLY A 156 15.48 6.90 11.68
C GLY A 156 14.23 7.74 11.44
N LEU A 157 13.79 7.80 10.19
CA LEU A 157 12.56 8.44 9.75
C LEU A 157 11.41 7.44 9.68
N ILE A 158 10.41 7.62 10.55
CA ILE A 158 9.12 6.95 10.43
C ILE A 158 8.19 7.81 9.57
N LEU A 159 7.71 7.24 8.47
CA LEU A 159 6.59 7.77 7.71
C LEU A 159 5.29 7.28 8.36
N ALA A 160 4.40 8.20 8.69
CA ALA A 160 3.19 7.92 9.46
C ALA A 160 1.99 8.73 8.96
N SER A 161 0.77 8.23 9.19
CA SER A 161 -0.44 8.94 8.78
C SER A 161 -0.67 10.16 9.67
N ARG A 162 -1.09 11.27 9.05
CA ARG A 162 -1.43 12.52 9.79
C ARG A 162 -2.45 12.28 10.90
N SER A 163 -3.45 11.45 10.65
CA SER A 163 -4.51 11.12 11.63
C SER A 163 -3.97 10.36 12.84
N GLU A 164 -3.13 9.35 12.63
CA GLU A 164 -2.51 8.57 13.72
C GLU A 164 -1.57 9.44 14.55
N ILE A 165 -0.81 10.35 13.93
CA ILE A 165 0.02 11.33 14.64
C ILE A 165 -0.85 12.24 15.51
N ARG A 166 -1.95 12.80 14.97
CA ARG A 166 -2.86 13.68 15.73
C ARG A 166 -3.53 12.96 16.91
N ARG A 167 -3.81 11.66 16.79
CA ARG A 167 -4.32 10.83 17.89
C ARG A 167 -3.26 10.47 18.94
N GLY A 168 -2.02 10.93 18.78
CA GLY A 168 -0.94 10.71 19.74
C GLY A 168 -0.32 9.30 19.69
N GLU A 169 -0.65 8.50 18.68
CA GLU A 169 -0.24 7.10 18.59
C GLU A 169 1.27 6.90 18.43
N PHE A 170 1.98 7.96 18.03
CA PHE A 170 3.42 7.99 17.85
C PHE A 170 4.21 8.60 19.02
N ALA A 171 3.53 9.09 20.06
CA ALA A 171 4.20 9.62 21.25
C ALA A 171 5.23 8.64 21.87
N PRO A 172 4.99 7.31 21.92
CA PRO A 172 5.97 6.37 22.44
C PRO A 172 7.27 6.26 21.64
N PHE A 173 7.32 6.75 20.39
CA PHE A 173 8.46 6.60 19.49
C PHE A 173 9.23 7.92 19.26
N ALA A 174 8.67 9.06 19.66
CA ALA A 174 9.19 10.39 19.33
C ALA A 174 10.60 10.69 19.89
N GLY A 175 11.05 9.96 20.93
CA GLY A 175 12.40 10.11 21.49
C GLY A 175 13.50 9.43 20.66
N ASP A 176 13.15 8.36 19.95
CA ASP A 176 14.09 7.51 19.22
C ASP A 176 14.05 7.74 17.70
N TRP A 177 12.95 8.30 17.22
CA TRP A 177 12.61 8.38 15.80
C TRP A 177 12.11 9.76 15.42
N ARG A 178 12.54 10.23 14.24
CA ARG A 178 11.89 11.36 13.59
C ARG A 178 10.62 10.87 12.93
N ILE A 179 9.49 11.49 13.26
CA ILE A 179 8.19 11.14 12.69
C ILE A 179 7.83 12.17 11.64
N GLN A 180 7.50 11.72 10.43
CA GLN A 180 7.09 12.60 9.33
C GLN A 180 5.70 12.20 8.83
N PRO A 181 4.74 13.16 8.83
CA PRO A 181 3.43 12.92 8.24
C PRO A 181 3.53 12.72 6.73
N LEU A 182 2.87 11.68 6.22
CA LEU A 182 2.68 11.47 4.78
C LEU A 182 1.34 10.76 4.51
N GLY A 183 0.63 11.17 3.47
CA GLY A 183 -0.60 10.57 2.97
C GLY A 183 -0.37 9.20 2.32
N SER A 184 -1.45 8.45 2.09
CA SER A 184 -1.45 7.14 1.38
C SER A 184 -0.61 6.03 2.02
N THR A 185 -1.22 4.87 2.26
CA THR A 185 -0.51 3.71 2.83
C THR A 185 0.54 3.15 1.87
N ALA A 186 0.14 2.83 0.64
CA ALA A 186 0.98 2.35 -0.43
C ALA A 186 2.10 3.33 -0.74
N TYR A 187 1.82 4.64 -0.80
CA TYR A 187 2.84 5.66 -1.06
C TYR A 187 3.89 5.69 0.05
N LYS A 188 3.48 5.71 1.33
CA LYS A 188 4.43 5.59 2.47
C LYS A 188 5.33 4.37 2.35
N MET A 189 4.78 3.22 2.01
CA MET A 189 5.54 1.97 1.86
C MET A 189 6.54 2.04 0.70
N VAL A 190 6.16 2.56 -0.48
CA VAL A 190 7.12 2.66 -1.60
C VAL A 190 8.19 3.74 -1.38
N LYS A 191 7.91 4.77 -0.57
CA LYS A 191 8.96 5.70 -0.09
C LYS A 191 9.93 5.03 0.88
N VAL A 192 9.53 3.96 1.58
CA VAL A 192 10.50 3.09 2.30
C VAL A 192 11.29 2.25 1.31
N ALA A 193 10.63 1.68 0.30
CA ALA A 193 11.27 0.85 -0.73
C ALA A 193 12.36 1.59 -1.53
N ASP A 194 12.21 2.90 -1.77
CA ASP A 194 13.23 3.72 -2.45
C ASP A 194 14.25 4.41 -1.51
N GLY A 195 14.17 4.13 -0.21
CA GLY A 195 15.06 4.68 0.80
C GLY A 195 14.81 6.16 1.14
N SER A 196 13.75 6.80 0.62
CA SER A 196 13.34 8.14 1.04
C SER A 196 12.83 8.19 2.48
N GLY A 197 12.29 7.06 2.97
CA GLY A 197 11.93 6.81 4.36
C GLY A 197 12.67 5.58 4.90
N ASP A 198 12.85 5.53 6.22
CA ASP A 198 13.53 4.40 6.86
C ASP A 198 12.53 3.34 7.37
N LEU A 199 11.37 3.79 7.87
CA LEU A 199 10.28 2.94 8.36
C LEU A 199 8.92 3.48 7.93
N TYR A 200 7.99 2.57 7.69
CA TYR A 200 6.56 2.85 7.72
C TYR A 200 5.95 2.07 8.88
N LEU A 201 5.18 2.78 9.70
CA LEU A 201 4.41 2.19 10.78
C LEU A 201 2.97 2.68 10.66
N ALA A 202 2.04 1.74 10.52
CA ALA A 202 0.62 1.95 10.74
C ALA A 202 0.19 1.22 11.99
N ARG A 203 -0.52 1.93 12.85
CA ARG A 203 -1.05 1.42 14.11
C ARG A 203 -2.53 1.10 14.04
N GLY A 204 -3.27 1.73 13.12
CA GLY A 204 -4.64 1.35 12.79
C GLY A 204 -4.73 0.18 11.80
N PHE A 205 -5.95 -0.31 11.58
CA PHE A 205 -6.21 -1.33 10.56
C PHE A 205 -5.86 -0.82 9.15
N LYS A 206 -5.50 -1.76 8.29
CA LYS A 206 -5.23 -1.55 6.86
C LYS A 206 -5.90 -2.65 6.05
N SER A 207 -6.39 -2.30 4.88
CA SER A 207 -6.98 -3.26 3.97
C SER A 207 -5.91 -3.92 3.09
N GLU A 208 -6.24 -5.04 2.46
CA GLU A 208 -5.32 -5.69 1.52
C GLU A 208 -4.95 -4.79 0.34
N TRP A 209 -5.89 -3.99 -0.18
CA TRP A 209 -5.65 -3.07 -1.30
C TRP A 209 -4.69 -1.93 -0.99
N ASP A 210 -4.70 -1.44 0.26
CA ASP A 210 -3.74 -0.46 0.76
C ASP A 210 -2.28 -0.97 0.72
N VAL A 211 -2.08 -2.29 0.85
CA VAL A 211 -0.79 -2.88 1.25
C VAL A 211 -0.20 -3.82 0.20
N CYS A 212 -1.01 -4.58 -0.54
CA CYS A 212 -0.55 -5.74 -1.31
C CYS A 212 0.56 -5.39 -2.32
N ALA A 213 0.35 -4.37 -3.14
CA ALA A 213 1.32 -3.95 -4.14
C ALA A 213 2.62 -3.46 -3.49
N ALA A 214 2.49 -2.57 -2.51
CA ALA A 214 3.64 -1.95 -1.87
C ALA A 214 4.43 -2.93 -0.98
N ALA A 215 3.78 -3.96 -0.43
CA ALA A 215 4.44 -5.01 0.34
C ALA A 215 5.44 -5.80 -0.51
N LEU A 216 5.05 -6.17 -1.73
CA LEU A 216 5.98 -6.82 -2.67
C LEU A 216 7.11 -5.89 -3.06
N ILE A 217 6.80 -4.63 -3.40
CA ILE A 217 7.81 -3.63 -3.80
C ILE A 217 8.84 -3.43 -2.69
N VAL A 218 8.42 -3.33 -1.42
CA VAL A 218 9.34 -3.23 -0.28
C VAL A 218 10.20 -4.49 -0.15
N ALA A 219 9.61 -5.69 -0.26
CA ALA A 219 10.35 -6.94 -0.14
C ALA A 219 11.42 -7.08 -1.24
N GLU A 220 11.05 -6.80 -2.49
CA GLU A 220 11.95 -6.86 -3.66
C GLU A 220 13.02 -5.76 -3.64
N ALA A 221 12.79 -4.65 -2.91
CA ALA A 221 13.79 -3.64 -2.60
C ALA A 221 14.77 -4.05 -1.47
N GLY A 222 14.63 -5.26 -0.92
CA GLY A 222 15.44 -5.78 0.19
C GLY A 222 14.91 -5.41 1.58
N GLY A 223 13.67 -4.96 1.67
CA GLY A 223 12.97 -4.66 2.92
C GLY A 223 12.23 -5.86 3.50
N ARG A 224 11.59 -5.61 4.64
CA ARG A 224 10.70 -6.54 5.34
C ARG A 224 9.38 -5.85 5.66
N VAL A 225 8.28 -6.59 5.50
CA VAL A 225 6.93 -6.14 5.82
C VAL A 225 6.22 -7.19 6.67
N THR A 226 5.61 -6.77 7.77
CA THR A 226 4.79 -7.63 8.64
C THR A 226 3.58 -6.86 9.16
N ASP A 227 2.62 -7.59 9.74
CA ASP A 227 1.70 -6.94 10.68
C ASP A 227 2.41 -6.55 11.98
N LEU A 228 1.71 -5.89 12.90
CA LEU A 228 2.28 -5.51 14.20
C LEU A 228 2.50 -6.68 15.17
N GLY A 229 1.94 -7.85 14.87
CA GLY A 229 2.23 -9.10 15.57
C GLY A 229 3.51 -9.79 15.07
N GLY A 230 4.15 -9.24 14.03
CA GLY A 230 5.33 -9.82 13.39
C GLY A 230 5.02 -10.97 12.42
N ARG A 231 3.74 -11.16 12.07
CA ARG A 231 3.31 -12.19 11.10
C ARG A 231 3.52 -11.69 9.68
N GLU A 232 3.92 -12.61 8.81
CA GLU A 232 3.96 -12.35 7.36
C GLU A 232 2.55 -12.10 6.83
N LEU A 233 2.47 -11.21 5.83
CA LEU A 233 1.19 -10.86 5.22
C LEU A 233 0.76 -11.95 4.23
N ARG A 234 -0.51 -12.32 4.30
CA ARG A 234 -1.18 -13.19 3.34
C ARG A 234 -2.34 -12.40 2.74
N PHE A 235 -2.53 -12.54 1.44
CA PHE A 235 -3.53 -11.78 0.67
C PHE A 235 -4.62 -12.70 0.12
N ASN A 236 -5.65 -12.12 -0.48
CA ASN A 236 -6.91 -12.77 -0.84
C ASN A 236 -7.56 -13.51 0.34
N GLN A 237 -7.51 -12.93 1.55
CA GLN A 237 -8.11 -13.53 2.74
C GLN A 237 -9.61 -13.25 2.80
N GLN A 238 -10.35 -14.04 3.59
CA GLN A 238 -11.79 -13.82 3.80
C GLN A 238 -12.06 -12.51 4.54
N ASP A 239 -11.28 -12.19 5.56
CA ASP A 239 -11.20 -10.86 6.17
C ASP A 239 -9.97 -10.15 5.57
N PRO A 240 -10.12 -9.26 4.58
CA PRO A 240 -9.01 -8.63 3.89
C PRO A 240 -8.45 -7.44 4.69
N THR A 241 -8.26 -7.60 6.00
CA THR A 241 -7.76 -6.55 6.90
C THR A 241 -6.57 -7.00 7.75
N PHE A 242 -5.61 -6.10 7.94
CA PHE A 242 -4.41 -6.27 8.76
C PHE A 242 -4.46 -5.41 10.02
N ARG A 243 -3.90 -5.93 11.12
CA ARG A 243 -3.80 -5.23 12.41
C ARG A 243 -2.54 -4.36 12.45
N GLY A 244 -2.57 -3.27 11.70
CA GLY A 244 -1.41 -2.40 11.49
C GLY A 244 -0.35 -3.06 10.64
N ILE A 245 0.63 -2.25 10.24
CA ILE A 245 1.69 -2.63 9.30
C ILE A 245 3.01 -2.05 9.79
N LEU A 246 4.07 -2.84 9.67
CA LEU A 246 5.44 -2.40 9.86
C LEU A 246 6.26 -2.77 8.62
N ALA A 247 6.86 -1.77 7.99
CA ALA A 247 7.75 -1.95 6.85
C ALA A 247 9.07 -1.19 7.06
N GLY A 248 10.19 -1.81 6.66
CA GLY A 248 11.53 -1.26 6.85
C GLY A 248 12.63 -2.16 6.31
N ASN A 249 13.89 -1.72 6.42
CA ASN A 249 14.99 -2.66 6.31
C ASN A 249 14.98 -3.65 7.50
N ALA A 250 15.74 -4.75 7.41
CA ALA A 250 15.72 -5.81 8.41
C ALA A 250 16.05 -5.33 9.85
N GLU A 251 17.04 -4.46 9.99
CA GLU A 251 17.53 -4.00 11.29
C GLU A 251 16.56 -3.05 11.99
N LEU A 252 16.05 -2.06 11.25
CA LEU A 252 15.08 -1.09 11.77
C LEU A 252 13.72 -1.75 12.01
N HIS A 253 13.31 -2.68 11.15
CA HIS A 253 12.12 -3.51 11.37
C HIS A 253 12.24 -4.27 12.68
N GLN A 254 13.34 -5.00 12.91
CA GLN A 254 13.54 -5.75 14.16
C GLN A 254 13.62 -4.84 15.39
N ARG A 255 14.28 -3.67 15.29
CA ARG A 255 14.31 -2.68 16.38
C ARG A 255 12.90 -2.22 16.72
N MET A 256 12.12 -1.82 15.72
CA MET A 256 10.75 -1.33 15.92
C MET A 256 9.82 -2.43 16.45
N SER A 257 9.90 -3.66 15.96
CA SER A 257 9.13 -4.78 16.51
C SER A 257 9.38 -5.00 18.00
N ARG A 258 10.64 -4.88 18.46
CA ARG A 258 10.98 -4.96 19.89
C ARG A 258 10.38 -3.80 20.69
N GLN A 259 10.39 -2.58 20.13
CA GLN A 259 9.77 -1.42 20.79
C GLN A 259 8.25 -1.57 20.91
N ILE A 260 7.58 -2.02 19.84
CA ILE A 260 6.14 -2.30 19.86
C ILE A 260 5.83 -3.39 20.90
N ALA A 261 6.60 -4.47 20.94
CA ALA A 261 6.42 -5.55 21.91
C ALA A 261 6.63 -5.10 23.37
N ALA A 262 7.39 -4.03 23.61
CA ALA A 262 7.62 -3.46 24.93
C ALA A 262 6.49 -2.51 25.39
N LEU A 263 5.61 -2.07 24.49
CA LEU A 263 4.47 -1.21 24.87
C LEU A 263 3.50 -1.94 25.82
N PRO A 264 2.68 -1.22 26.61
CA PRO A 264 1.57 -1.83 27.34
C PRO A 264 0.61 -2.57 26.40
N THR A 265 0.00 -3.68 26.83
CA THR A 265 -0.84 -4.54 25.98
C THR A 265 -1.89 -3.78 25.15
N GLY A 266 -2.62 -2.85 25.78
CA GLY A 266 -3.64 -2.03 25.09
C GLY A 266 -3.08 -1.02 24.08
N ALA A 267 -1.77 -0.80 24.05
CA ALA A 267 -1.07 0.07 23.12
C ALA A 267 -0.23 -0.70 22.09
N ARG A 268 -0.26 -2.05 22.07
CA ARG A 268 0.53 -2.85 21.10
C ARG A 268 -0.17 -3.03 19.76
N LEU A 269 -1.43 -3.43 19.81
CA LEU A 269 -2.22 -3.81 18.63
C LEU A 269 -3.49 -2.99 18.58
N PRO A 270 -3.98 -2.65 17.37
CA PRO A 270 -5.29 -2.03 17.24
C PRO A 270 -6.37 -3.03 17.66
N VAL A 271 -7.39 -2.51 18.34
CA VAL A 271 -8.63 -3.21 18.68
C VAL A 271 -9.67 -2.77 17.65
N LYS A 272 -10.41 -3.71 17.03
CA LYS A 272 -11.60 -3.33 16.27
C LYS A 272 -12.59 -2.83 17.33
N GLU A 273 -12.99 -1.58 17.29
CA GLU A 273 -14.17 -1.16 18.05
C GLU A 273 -15.36 -1.92 17.44
N ASP A 274 -16.17 -2.56 18.28
CA ASP A 274 -17.40 -3.19 17.80
C ASP A 274 -18.30 -2.07 17.26
N GLU A 275 -18.68 -2.17 15.98
CA GLU A 275 -19.61 -1.22 15.31
C GLU A 275 -20.99 -1.18 15.97
#